data_AF-A0A2S9FE49-F1
#
_entry.id   AF-A0A2S9FE49-F1
#
_cell.length_a   1.000
_cell.length_b   1.000
_cell.length_c   1.000
_cell.angle_alpha   90.00
_cell.angle_beta   90.00
_cell.angle_gamma   90.00
#
_symmetry.space_group_name_H-M   'P 1'
#
loop_
_entity.id
_entity.type
_entity.pdbx_description
1 polymer ?
#
loop_
_entity_poly.entity_id
_entity_poly.type
_entity_poly.pdbx_seq_one_letter_code
_entity_poly.pdbx_strand_id
1 'polypeptide(L)'
;AGASGVPGIGCTLPEVFDNASPGDEIFFDDGKIGGVVVAVAPDELEVRITRAADAGSKLREAKGINVPDTRLPISALTAKDRADLAAVVEIADIVQLSFVQDPADVVQLHDELNRLGGHALGVVLKIETRQAFENLPHLLFAAMRRPRTGVMIARGDLAVEVGYERLAELQEEILWLCESAHLPAIWATQVLEQLAKSGVPSRAEISDAALGERAECVMLNKGPHIGDAVTVLHGILSRMAGHHYKKNALLRRLRSWGPHPESTR
;
A
#
# COMPACT_ATOMS: atom_id res chain seq x y z
N ALA A 1 -13.78 23.77 -34.26
CA ALA A 1 -15.17 23.78 -33.77
C ALA A 1 -15.76 22.41 -34.04
N GLY A 2 -16.27 21.71 -33.00
CA GLY A 2 -16.98 20.44 -33.15
C GLY A 2 -16.36 19.25 -32.42
N ALA A 3 -16.43 19.27 -31.08
CA ALA A 3 -16.69 18.10 -30.22
C ALA A 3 -16.93 18.65 -28.81
N SER A 4 -18.09 19.27 -28.58
CA SER A 4 -18.57 19.64 -27.25
C SER A 4 -19.14 18.40 -26.55
N GLY A 5 -18.33 17.34 -26.46
CA GLY A 5 -18.65 16.13 -25.69
C GLY A 5 -18.03 16.22 -24.30
N VAL A 6 -18.68 15.60 -23.33
CA VAL A 6 -18.06 15.32 -22.03
C VAL A 6 -16.80 14.49 -22.28
N PRO A 7 -15.63 14.84 -21.71
CA PRO A 7 -14.42 14.05 -21.87
C PRO A 7 -14.61 12.62 -21.34
N GLY A 8 -14.22 11.61 -22.13
CA GLY A 8 -14.27 10.20 -21.74
C GLY A 8 -12.87 9.58 -21.63
N ILE A 9 -12.73 8.59 -20.75
CA ILE A 9 -11.53 7.76 -20.62
C ILE A 9 -11.92 6.29 -20.61
N GLY A 10 -11.01 5.41 -21.05
CA GLY A 10 -11.24 3.96 -21.00
C GLY A 10 -11.03 3.40 -19.59
N CYS A 11 -11.87 2.43 -19.21
CA CYS A 11 -11.68 1.60 -18.02
C CYS A 11 -11.33 0.17 -18.47
N THR A 12 -10.27 -0.42 -17.93
CA THR A 12 -9.86 -1.80 -18.27
C THR A 12 -10.68 -2.86 -17.54
N LEU A 13 -11.51 -2.45 -16.58
CA LEU A 13 -12.22 -3.33 -15.68
C LEU A 13 -13.74 -3.15 -15.88
N PRO A 14 -14.38 -3.96 -16.74
CA PRO A 14 -15.79 -3.81 -17.07
C PRO A 14 -16.72 -4.07 -15.88
N GLU A 15 -16.28 -4.84 -14.89
CA GLU A 15 -17.04 -5.15 -13.68
C GLU A 15 -17.46 -3.89 -12.91
N VAL A 16 -16.76 -2.76 -13.09
CA VAL A 16 -17.14 -1.49 -12.47
C VAL A 16 -18.52 -1.01 -12.94
N PHE A 17 -18.89 -1.23 -14.20
CA PHE A 17 -20.16 -0.76 -14.77
C PHE A 17 -21.37 -1.53 -14.19
N ASP A 18 -21.16 -2.79 -13.83
CA ASP A 18 -22.19 -3.65 -13.24
C ASP A 18 -22.37 -3.45 -11.73
N ASN A 19 -21.36 -2.87 -11.05
CA ASN A 19 -21.33 -2.82 -9.58
C ASN A 19 -21.35 -1.40 -8.99
N ALA A 20 -20.94 -0.38 -9.75
CA ALA A 20 -20.98 1.00 -9.27
C ALA A 20 -22.42 1.50 -9.14
N SER A 21 -22.65 2.40 -8.18
CA SER A 21 -23.92 3.06 -7.97
C SER A 21 -23.80 4.59 -8.06
N PRO A 22 -24.85 5.32 -8.50
CA PRO A 22 -24.88 6.76 -8.35
C PRO A 22 -24.68 7.16 -6.88
N GLY A 23 -23.72 8.03 -6.63
CA GLY A 23 -23.30 8.42 -5.27
C GLY A 23 -21.95 7.86 -4.86
N ASP A 24 -21.46 6.78 -5.48
CA ASP A 24 -20.16 6.19 -5.16
C ASP A 24 -19.02 7.18 -5.47
N GLU A 25 -18.04 7.24 -4.56
CA GLU A 25 -16.81 7.96 -4.81
C GLU A 25 -15.94 7.25 -5.84
N ILE A 26 -15.26 8.05 -6.68
CA ILE A 26 -14.30 7.56 -7.67
C ILE A 26 -13.09 8.48 -7.73
N PHE A 27 -11.90 7.88 -7.75
CA PHE A 27 -10.63 8.60 -7.73
C PHE A 27 -9.73 8.18 -8.90
N PHE A 28 -8.91 9.12 -9.37
CA PHE A 28 -7.96 8.91 -10.46
C PHE A 28 -6.56 9.40 -10.09
N ASP A 29 -5.54 8.74 -10.65
CA ASP A 29 -4.11 9.09 -10.48
C ASP A 29 -3.71 9.22 -9.00
N ASP A 30 -3.88 8.13 -8.25
CA ASP A 30 -3.52 8.02 -6.84
C ASP A 30 -4.28 9.05 -5.95
N GLY A 31 -5.56 9.26 -6.22
CA GLY A 31 -6.41 10.17 -5.44
C GLY A 31 -6.25 11.66 -5.77
N LYS A 32 -5.46 12.03 -6.79
CA LYS A 32 -5.25 13.45 -7.16
C LYS A 32 -6.49 14.10 -7.77
N ILE A 33 -7.29 13.31 -8.47
CA ILE A 33 -8.57 13.74 -9.04
C ILE A 33 -9.64 12.88 -8.36
N GLY A 34 -10.67 13.54 -7.81
CA GLY A 34 -11.80 12.87 -7.16
C GLY A 34 -13.11 13.29 -7.81
N GLY A 35 -14.05 12.37 -7.84
CA GLY A 35 -15.39 12.59 -8.37
C GLY A 35 -16.41 11.69 -7.70
N VAL A 36 -17.65 11.84 -8.14
CA VAL A 36 -18.78 11.04 -7.69
C VAL A 36 -19.52 10.54 -8.92
N VAL A 37 -19.87 9.27 -8.94
CA VAL A 37 -20.71 8.68 -9.99
C VAL A 37 -22.09 9.33 -9.93
N VAL A 38 -22.57 9.88 -11.05
CA VAL A 38 -23.90 10.51 -11.15
C VAL A 38 -24.89 9.68 -11.94
N ALA A 39 -24.41 8.87 -12.87
CA ALA A 39 -25.23 7.92 -13.62
C ALA A 39 -24.39 6.69 -14.01
N VAL A 40 -25.07 5.55 -14.14
CA VAL A 40 -24.48 4.26 -14.51
C VAL A 40 -25.23 3.74 -15.73
N ALA A 41 -24.49 3.41 -16.77
CA ALA A 41 -24.94 2.74 -17.98
C ALA A 41 -24.14 1.44 -18.20
N PRO A 42 -24.57 0.53 -19.08
CA PRO A 42 -23.93 -0.78 -19.25
C PRO A 42 -22.42 -0.75 -19.58
N ASP A 43 -21.95 0.33 -20.21
CA ASP A 43 -20.57 0.49 -20.66
C ASP A 43 -19.99 1.88 -20.33
N GLU A 44 -20.67 2.67 -19.49
CA GLU A 44 -20.29 4.04 -19.18
C GLU A 44 -20.68 4.42 -17.74
N LEU A 45 -19.78 5.13 -17.06
CA LEU A 45 -20.08 5.86 -15.82
C LEU A 45 -20.02 7.35 -16.12
N GLU A 46 -21.11 8.06 -15.83
CA GLU A 46 -21.05 9.52 -15.82
C GLU A 46 -20.51 9.95 -14.44
N VAL A 47 -19.42 10.71 -14.44
CA VAL A 47 -18.72 11.11 -13.22
C VAL A 47 -18.66 12.63 -13.13
N ARG A 48 -19.13 13.16 -12.01
CA ARG A 48 -18.96 14.58 -11.67
C ARG A 48 -17.69 14.75 -10.84
N ILE A 49 -16.71 15.47 -11.41
CA ILE A 49 -15.46 15.78 -10.71
C ILE A 49 -15.75 16.75 -9.55
N THR A 50 -15.33 16.37 -8.35
CA THR A 50 -15.47 17.14 -7.10
C THR A 50 -14.15 17.70 -6.59
N ARG A 51 -13.04 17.08 -6.99
CA ARG A 51 -11.69 17.46 -6.55
C ARG A 51 -10.71 17.38 -7.71
N ALA A 52 -10.03 18.48 -7.98
CA ALA A 52 -8.89 18.59 -8.90
C ALA A 52 -8.07 19.84 -8.52
N ALA A 53 -6.86 19.98 -9.06
CA ALA A 53 -6.11 21.24 -8.93
C ALA A 53 -6.87 22.42 -9.58
N ASP A 54 -6.72 23.63 -9.02
CA ASP A 54 -7.44 24.84 -9.47
C ASP A 54 -7.22 25.17 -10.95
N ALA A 55 -6.02 24.91 -11.48
CA ALA A 55 -5.67 25.10 -12.88
C ALA A 55 -6.09 23.92 -13.80
N GLY A 56 -6.83 22.95 -13.26
CA GLY A 56 -7.09 21.66 -13.88
C GLY A 56 -5.95 20.66 -13.63
N SER A 57 -6.27 19.37 -13.77
CA SER A 57 -5.32 18.27 -13.56
C SER A 57 -5.11 17.48 -14.85
N LYS A 58 -3.86 17.13 -15.16
CA LYS A 58 -3.53 16.33 -16.34
C LYS A 58 -3.60 14.84 -15.99
N LEU A 59 -4.67 14.17 -16.41
CA LEU A 59 -4.75 12.72 -16.38
C LEU A 59 -3.97 12.13 -17.56
N ARG A 60 -2.99 11.27 -17.28
CA ARG A 60 -2.20 10.56 -18.31
C ARG A 60 -2.78 9.17 -18.55
N GLU A 61 -2.32 8.52 -19.61
CA GLU A 61 -2.62 7.11 -19.86
C GLU A 61 -2.17 6.20 -18.72
N ALA A 62 -2.83 5.05 -18.59
CA ALA A 62 -2.52 3.99 -17.62
C ALA A 62 -2.49 4.45 -16.15
N LYS A 63 -3.26 5.50 -15.81
CA LYS A 63 -3.46 5.93 -14.43
C LYS A 63 -4.54 5.09 -13.76
N GLY A 64 -4.33 4.78 -12.48
CA GLY A 64 -5.25 3.99 -11.67
C GLY A 64 -6.59 4.69 -11.50
N ILE A 65 -7.63 3.86 -11.37
CA ILE A 65 -9.00 4.23 -11.02
C ILE A 65 -9.30 3.49 -9.72
N ASN A 66 -9.69 4.21 -8.67
CA ASN A 66 -10.10 3.63 -7.39
C ASN A 66 -11.57 3.93 -7.17
N VAL A 67 -12.32 2.93 -6.71
CA VAL A 67 -13.78 3.00 -6.48
C VAL A 67 -14.10 2.44 -5.09
N PRO A 68 -13.75 3.16 -4.02
CA PRO A 68 -13.74 2.62 -2.66
C PRO A 68 -15.11 2.17 -2.14
N ASP A 69 -16.19 2.76 -2.67
CA ASP A 69 -17.56 2.39 -2.30
C ASP A 69 -18.11 1.24 -3.17
N THR A 70 -17.46 0.94 -4.29
CA THR A 70 -17.92 -0.08 -5.24
C THR A 70 -17.27 -1.43 -4.92
N ARG A 71 -18.09 -2.40 -4.52
CA ARG A 71 -17.62 -3.77 -4.29
C ARG A 71 -17.44 -4.51 -5.62
N LEU A 72 -16.19 -4.72 -6.00
CA LEU A 72 -15.85 -5.41 -7.24
C LEU A 72 -15.67 -6.93 -6.98
N PRO A 73 -16.37 -7.82 -7.72
CA PRO A 73 -16.28 -9.27 -7.53
C PRO A 73 -15.03 -9.87 -8.21
N ILE A 74 -13.86 -9.28 -7.94
CA ILE A 74 -12.59 -9.66 -8.56
C ILE A 74 -11.78 -10.45 -7.56
N SER A 75 -11.29 -11.60 -7.99
CA SER A 75 -10.33 -12.36 -7.18
C SER A 75 -9.02 -11.59 -7.06
N ALA A 76 -8.47 -11.50 -5.85
CA ALA A 76 -7.13 -10.95 -5.64
C ALA A 76 -6.03 -11.75 -6.38
N LEU A 77 -6.33 -12.98 -6.81
CA LEU A 77 -5.41 -13.86 -7.54
C LEU A 77 -5.88 -14.09 -8.98
N THR A 78 -5.41 -13.23 -9.89
CA THR A 78 -5.81 -13.26 -11.30
C THR A 78 -5.23 -14.44 -12.05
N ALA A 79 -5.72 -14.69 -13.28
CA ALA A 79 -5.15 -15.72 -14.15
C ALA A 79 -3.67 -15.46 -14.49
N LYS A 80 -3.28 -14.18 -14.62
CA LYS A 80 -1.88 -13.80 -14.82
C LYS A 80 -1.05 -14.11 -13.59
N ASP A 81 -1.54 -13.77 -12.40
CA ASP A 81 -0.81 -14.03 -11.15
C ASP A 81 -0.57 -15.52 -10.95
N ARG A 82 -1.56 -16.38 -11.26
CA ARG A 82 -1.40 -17.85 -11.22
C ARG A 82 -0.31 -18.34 -12.18
N ALA A 83 -0.22 -17.76 -13.38
CA ALA A 83 0.84 -18.09 -14.32
C ALA A 83 2.21 -17.64 -13.82
N ASP A 84 2.30 -16.45 -13.23
CA ASP A 84 3.55 -15.90 -12.68
C ASP A 84 4.03 -16.71 -11.47
N LEU A 85 3.11 -17.22 -10.63
CA LEU A 85 3.45 -17.97 -9.42
C LEU A 85 4.35 -19.19 -9.70
N ALA A 86 4.20 -19.83 -10.85
CA ALA A 86 5.03 -20.96 -11.25
C ALA A 86 6.53 -20.60 -11.36
N ALA A 87 6.85 -19.36 -11.77
CA ALA A 87 8.22 -18.86 -11.77
C ALA A 87 8.63 -18.35 -10.37
N VAL A 88 7.71 -17.67 -9.67
CA VAL A 88 7.97 -17.08 -8.34
C VAL A 88 8.40 -18.13 -7.33
N VAL A 89 7.76 -19.30 -7.30
CA VAL A 89 8.12 -20.38 -6.36
C VAL A 89 9.56 -20.87 -6.51
N GLU A 90 10.17 -20.70 -7.69
CA GLU A 90 11.54 -21.13 -7.99
C GLU A 90 12.59 -20.06 -7.67
N ILE A 91 12.21 -18.77 -7.73
CA ILE A 91 13.20 -17.66 -7.73
C ILE A 91 13.08 -16.70 -6.54
N ALA A 92 11.97 -16.73 -5.80
CA ALA A 92 11.68 -15.75 -4.76
C ALA A 92 11.65 -16.38 -3.36
N ASP A 93 12.01 -15.57 -2.36
CA ASP A 93 11.86 -15.93 -0.96
C ASP A 93 10.48 -15.58 -0.41
N ILE A 94 9.83 -14.56 -0.98
CA ILE A 94 8.56 -13.99 -0.51
C ILE A 94 7.71 -13.57 -1.72
N VAL A 95 6.42 -13.89 -1.68
CA VAL A 95 5.37 -13.33 -2.56
C VAL A 95 4.45 -12.42 -1.76
N GLN A 96 3.95 -11.36 -2.40
CA GLN A 96 3.03 -10.41 -1.78
C GLN A 96 1.70 -10.41 -2.52
N LEU A 97 0.60 -10.70 -1.83
CA LEU A 97 -0.74 -10.70 -2.40
C LEU A 97 -1.30 -9.28 -2.37
N SER A 98 -1.49 -8.70 -3.56
CA SER A 98 -2.09 -7.37 -3.71
C SER A 98 -3.61 -7.44 -3.64
N PHE A 99 -4.24 -6.38 -3.17
CA PHE A 99 -5.70 -6.21 -3.09
C PHE A 99 -6.41 -7.41 -2.46
N VAL A 100 -5.79 -8.04 -1.46
CA VAL A 100 -6.46 -9.09 -0.67
C VAL A 100 -7.65 -8.47 0.05
N GLN A 101 -8.84 -9.07 -0.05
CA GLN A 101 -10.04 -8.53 0.56
C GLN A 101 -10.66 -9.52 1.55
N ASP A 102 -10.70 -10.80 1.20
CA ASP A 102 -11.39 -11.83 1.96
C ASP A 102 -10.46 -13.02 2.30
N PRO A 103 -10.74 -13.78 3.37
CA PRO A 103 -9.97 -14.98 3.71
C PRO A 103 -9.89 -16.00 2.58
N ALA A 104 -10.89 -16.02 1.70
CA ALA A 104 -10.92 -16.88 0.52
C ALA A 104 -9.77 -16.58 -0.46
N ASP A 105 -9.35 -15.32 -0.60
CA ASP A 105 -8.22 -14.94 -1.45
C ASP A 105 -6.92 -15.57 -0.94
N VAL A 106 -6.71 -15.53 0.38
CA VAL A 106 -5.54 -16.12 1.05
C VAL A 106 -5.53 -17.64 0.88
N VAL A 107 -6.70 -18.28 1.03
CA VAL A 107 -6.84 -19.72 0.81
C VAL A 107 -6.52 -20.09 -0.64
N GLN A 108 -7.03 -19.34 -1.62
CA GLN A 108 -6.73 -19.57 -3.03
C GLN A 108 -5.23 -19.45 -3.35
N LEU A 109 -4.55 -18.45 -2.78
CA LEU A 109 -3.09 -18.33 -2.91
C LEU A 109 -2.38 -19.52 -2.26
N HIS A 110 -2.76 -19.91 -1.05
CA HIS A 110 -2.14 -21.05 -0.36
C HIS A 110 -2.32 -22.35 -1.14
N ASP A 111 -3.51 -22.62 -1.67
CA ASP A 111 -3.79 -23.82 -2.46
C ASP A 111 -2.95 -23.84 -3.74
N GLU A 112 -2.82 -22.70 -4.42
CA GLU A 112 -2.00 -22.59 -5.62
C GLU A 112 -0.50 -22.77 -5.33
N LEU A 113 0.00 -22.15 -4.25
CA LEU A 113 1.39 -22.35 -3.81
C LEU A 113 1.67 -23.80 -3.42
N ASN A 114 0.71 -24.48 -2.77
CA ASN A 114 0.84 -25.90 -2.43
C ASN A 114 0.86 -26.77 -3.69
N ARG A 115 0.00 -26.47 -4.67
CA ARG A 115 -0.01 -27.17 -5.98
C ARG A 115 1.33 -27.05 -6.70
N LEU A 116 1.99 -25.90 -6.57
CA LEU A 116 3.30 -25.61 -7.18
C LEU A 116 4.50 -26.06 -6.31
N GLY A 117 4.27 -26.70 -5.16
CA GLY A 117 5.35 -27.15 -4.27
C GLY A 117 6.07 -26.03 -3.52
N GLY A 118 5.56 -24.80 -3.57
CA GLY A 118 6.20 -23.60 -3.05
C GLY A 118 6.16 -23.46 -1.54
N HIS A 119 6.11 -24.54 -0.73
CA HIS A 119 5.87 -24.52 0.73
C HIS A 119 6.84 -23.66 1.56
N ALA A 120 8.04 -23.40 1.05
CA ALA A 120 9.04 -22.55 1.70
C ALA A 120 8.85 -21.05 1.43
N LEU A 121 8.05 -20.67 0.42
CA LEU A 121 7.85 -19.27 0.03
C LEU A 121 7.10 -18.50 1.14
N GLY A 122 7.62 -17.35 1.54
CA GLY A 122 6.92 -16.43 2.44
C GLY A 122 5.74 -15.77 1.75
N VAL A 123 4.67 -15.49 2.50
CA VAL A 123 3.47 -14.79 1.99
C VAL A 123 3.30 -13.50 2.77
N VAL A 124 3.16 -12.38 2.06
CA VAL A 124 2.80 -11.09 2.66
C VAL A 124 1.45 -10.66 2.15
N LEU A 125 0.53 -10.33 3.05
CA LEU A 125 -0.75 -9.74 2.70
C LEU A 125 -0.63 -8.23 2.61
N LYS A 126 -0.98 -7.63 1.48
CA LYS A 126 -0.97 -6.17 1.31
C LYS A 126 -2.35 -5.62 1.70
N ILE A 127 -2.40 -4.87 2.79
CA ILE A 127 -3.62 -4.19 3.25
C ILE A 127 -3.72 -2.86 2.51
N GLU A 128 -4.52 -2.88 1.43
CA GLU A 128 -4.63 -1.79 0.44
C GLU A 128 -6.02 -1.17 0.39
N THR A 129 -7.04 -1.87 0.88
CA THR A 129 -8.44 -1.43 0.78
C THR A 129 -9.10 -1.35 2.14
N ARG A 130 -10.21 -0.61 2.21
CA ARG A 130 -11.04 -0.56 3.41
C ARG A 130 -11.54 -1.94 3.81
N GLN A 131 -12.01 -2.74 2.85
CA GLN A 131 -12.50 -4.10 3.10
C GLN A 131 -11.40 -5.01 3.67
N ALA A 132 -10.17 -4.92 3.15
CA ALA A 132 -9.03 -5.67 3.67
C ALA A 132 -8.78 -5.37 5.15
N PHE A 133 -8.87 -4.09 5.52
CA PHE A 133 -8.72 -3.66 6.91
C PHE A 133 -9.87 -4.16 7.80
N GLU A 134 -11.13 -4.00 7.37
CA GLU A 134 -12.30 -4.49 8.11
C GLU A 134 -12.26 -6.01 8.33
N ASN A 135 -11.70 -6.76 7.37
CA ASN A 135 -11.51 -8.21 7.44
C ASN A 135 -10.18 -8.65 8.06
N LEU A 136 -9.31 -7.71 8.49
CA LEU A 136 -7.93 -8.01 8.84
C LEU A 136 -7.78 -9.18 9.83
N PRO A 137 -8.53 -9.27 10.95
CA PRO A 137 -8.40 -10.42 11.86
C PRO A 137 -8.62 -11.77 11.17
N HIS A 138 -9.62 -11.87 10.28
CA HIS A 138 -9.89 -13.09 9.53
C HIS A 138 -8.81 -13.39 8.47
N LEU A 139 -8.28 -12.35 7.83
CA LEU A 139 -7.14 -12.49 6.91
C LEU A 139 -5.91 -13.03 7.63
N LEU A 140 -5.59 -12.51 8.84
CA LEU A 140 -4.48 -13.00 9.65
C LEU A 140 -4.67 -14.49 9.99
N PHE A 141 -5.85 -14.90 10.45
CA PHE A 141 -6.12 -16.31 10.75
C PHE A 141 -5.93 -17.23 9.53
N ALA A 142 -6.39 -16.80 8.35
CA ALA A 142 -6.19 -17.57 7.12
C ALA A 142 -4.71 -17.65 6.73
N ALA A 143 -3.98 -16.54 6.86
CA ALA A 143 -2.58 -16.42 6.50
C ALA A 143 -1.66 -17.22 7.45
N MET A 144 -1.99 -17.28 8.74
CA MET A 144 -1.26 -18.03 9.77
C MET A 144 -1.35 -19.56 9.60
N ARG A 145 -2.18 -20.06 8.68
CA ARG A 145 -2.15 -21.49 8.26
C ARG A 145 -0.85 -21.87 7.56
N ARG A 146 0.00 -20.88 7.25
CA ARG A 146 1.31 -21.02 6.64
C ARG A 146 2.39 -20.43 7.57
N PRO A 147 3.57 -21.05 7.72
CA PRO A 147 4.53 -20.67 8.75
C PRO A 147 5.27 -19.34 8.50
N ARG A 148 5.36 -18.90 7.23
CA ARG A 148 6.11 -17.71 6.82
C ARG A 148 5.15 -16.69 6.27
N THR A 149 4.57 -15.91 7.16
CA THR A 149 3.52 -14.94 6.84
C THR A 149 3.91 -13.57 7.38
N GLY A 150 3.59 -12.52 6.63
CA GLY A 150 3.71 -11.13 7.06
C GLY A 150 2.58 -10.27 6.52
N VAL A 151 2.57 -9.01 6.92
CA VAL A 151 1.56 -8.02 6.50
C VAL A 151 2.27 -6.78 6.02
N MET A 152 1.80 -6.19 4.93
CA MET A 152 2.25 -4.89 4.46
C MET A 152 1.14 -3.86 4.65
N ILE A 153 1.49 -2.74 5.28
CA ILE A 153 0.64 -1.55 5.33
C ILE A 153 0.90 -0.78 4.05
N ALA A 154 0.09 -1.03 3.02
CA ALA A 154 0.25 -0.44 1.70
C ALA A 154 -0.52 0.89 1.63
N ARG A 155 0.09 1.90 2.27
CA ARG A 155 -0.55 3.20 2.56
C ARG A 155 -0.96 4.01 1.32
N GLY A 156 -0.34 3.78 0.16
CA GLY A 156 -0.66 4.48 -1.09
C GLY A 156 -2.12 4.28 -1.50
N ASP A 157 -2.48 3.05 -1.84
CA ASP A 157 -3.86 2.69 -2.18
C ASP A 157 -4.80 2.85 -0.98
N LEU A 158 -4.35 2.46 0.22
CA LEU A 158 -5.18 2.56 1.42
C LEU A 158 -5.58 4.01 1.74
N ALA A 159 -4.69 4.98 1.50
CA ALA A 159 -5.01 6.40 1.67
C ALA A 159 -6.07 6.91 0.69
N VAL A 160 -6.11 6.36 -0.53
CA VAL A 160 -7.15 6.68 -1.52
C VAL A 160 -8.49 6.08 -1.07
N GLU A 161 -8.44 4.91 -0.44
CA GLU A 161 -9.63 4.15 -0.02
C GLU A 161 -10.30 4.69 1.26
N VAL A 162 -9.52 5.13 2.26
CA VAL A 162 -10.06 5.57 3.55
C VAL A 162 -9.84 7.06 3.85
N GLY A 163 -9.12 7.77 2.99
CA GLY A 163 -8.69 9.14 3.20
C GLY A 163 -7.53 9.28 4.20
N TYR A 164 -6.84 10.42 4.14
CA TYR A 164 -5.61 10.66 4.91
C TYR A 164 -5.83 10.73 6.43
N GLU A 165 -6.98 11.24 6.89
CA GLU A 165 -7.27 11.37 8.33
C GLU A 165 -7.38 9.99 8.99
N ARG A 166 -8.12 9.07 8.37
CA ARG A 166 -8.28 7.71 8.86
C ARG A 166 -7.03 6.87 8.69
N LEU A 167 -6.22 7.11 7.65
CA LEU A 167 -4.97 6.37 7.44
C LEU A 167 -4.06 6.39 8.68
N ALA A 168 -4.00 7.52 9.40
CA ALA A 168 -3.18 7.69 10.59
C ALA A 168 -3.58 6.74 11.74
N GLU A 169 -4.88 6.48 11.92
CA GLU A 169 -5.38 5.51 12.92
C GLU A 169 -5.28 4.06 12.40
N LEU A 170 -5.63 3.81 11.14
CA LEU A 170 -5.63 2.47 10.55
C LEU A 170 -4.24 1.81 10.61
N GLN A 171 -3.18 2.55 10.24
CA GLN A 171 -1.83 2.01 10.27
C GLN A 171 -1.40 1.59 11.69
N GLU A 172 -1.85 2.30 12.73
CA GLU A 172 -1.52 1.96 14.11
C GLU A 172 -2.25 0.70 14.56
N GLU A 173 -3.50 0.53 14.13
CA GLU A 173 -4.30 -0.67 14.40
C GLU A 173 -3.78 -1.90 13.66
N ILE A 174 -3.37 -1.75 12.40
CA ILE A 174 -2.72 -2.83 11.66
C ILE A 174 -1.44 -3.27 12.39
N LEU A 175 -0.61 -2.33 12.87
CA LEU A 175 0.58 -2.66 13.67
C LEU A 175 0.22 -3.40 14.96
N TRP A 176 -0.83 -2.98 15.68
CA TRP A 176 -1.27 -3.65 16.92
C TRP A 176 -1.72 -5.09 16.67
N LEU A 177 -2.50 -5.31 15.61
CA LEU A 177 -3.00 -6.64 15.26
C LEU A 177 -1.87 -7.56 14.79
N CYS A 178 -0.91 -7.03 14.00
CA CYS A 178 0.28 -7.78 13.60
C CYS A 178 1.15 -8.17 14.79
N GLU A 179 1.41 -7.22 15.70
CA GLU A 179 2.16 -7.48 16.94
C GLU A 179 1.48 -8.56 17.80
N SER A 180 0.16 -8.45 17.98
CA SER A 180 -0.64 -9.41 18.77
C SER A 180 -0.65 -10.79 18.13
N ALA A 181 -0.61 -10.87 16.80
CA ALA A 181 -0.53 -12.11 16.03
C ALA A 181 0.89 -12.65 15.88
N HIS A 182 1.91 -11.94 16.40
CA HIS A 182 3.33 -12.22 16.18
C HIS A 182 3.72 -12.30 14.69
N LEU A 183 3.10 -11.46 13.86
CA LEU A 183 3.39 -11.37 12.42
C LEU A 183 4.22 -10.12 12.12
N PRO A 184 5.27 -10.23 11.28
CA PRO A 184 6.06 -9.09 10.86
C PRO A 184 5.21 -8.14 10.01
N ALA A 185 5.31 -6.85 10.32
CA ALA A 185 4.70 -5.78 9.54
C ALA A 185 5.73 -5.08 8.65
N ILE A 186 5.31 -4.72 7.44
CA ILE A 186 6.08 -3.91 6.49
C ILE A 186 5.41 -2.53 6.39
N TRP A 187 6.13 -1.50 6.81
CA TRP A 187 5.76 -0.10 6.66
C TRP A 187 6.07 0.36 5.24
N ALA A 188 5.05 0.46 4.40
CA ALA A 188 5.26 0.62 2.96
C ALA A 188 4.61 1.87 2.38
N THR A 189 5.10 2.20 1.18
CA THR A 189 4.68 3.30 0.30
C THR A 189 4.95 4.70 0.86
N GLN A 190 5.39 5.60 -0.02
CA GLN A 190 5.63 7.02 0.25
C GLN A 190 6.65 7.36 1.37
N VAL A 191 7.38 6.38 1.90
CA VAL A 191 8.50 6.61 2.82
C VAL A 191 9.65 7.22 2.01
N LEU A 192 10.09 8.44 2.38
CA LEU A 192 11.18 9.15 1.69
C LEU A 192 10.99 9.25 0.16
N GLU A 193 9.75 9.33 -0.30
CA GLU A 193 9.35 9.40 -1.71
C GLU A 193 9.98 10.58 -2.47
N GLN A 194 9.94 11.77 -1.88
CA GLN A 194 10.53 12.99 -2.41
C GLN A 194 12.04 12.85 -2.48
N LEU A 195 12.67 12.31 -1.43
CA LEU A 195 14.11 12.04 -1.46
C LEU A 195 14.45 11.09 -2.60
N ALA A 196 13.75 9.97 -2.73
CA ALA A 196 13.99 9.01 -3.82
C ALA A 196 13.81 9.65 -5.20
N LYS A 197 12.86 10.58 -5.37
CA LYS A 197 12.53 11.23 -6.65
C LYS A 197 13.40 12.44 -7.01
N SER A 198 13.69 13.31 -6.05
CA SER A 198 14.32 14.63 -6.27
C SER A 198 15.63 14.85 -5.52
N GLY A 199 16.04 13.89 -4.68
CA GLY A 199 17.28 13.97 -3.91
C GLY A 199 17.18 14.81 -2.63
N VAL A 200 16.01 15.38 -2.33
CA VAL A 200 15.81 16.22 -1.15
C VAL A 200 14.59 15.75 -0.36
N PRO A 201 14.75 15.29 0.90
CA PRO A 201 13.63 14.90 1.74
C PRO A 201 12.89 16.13 2.28
N SER A 202 11.59 15.98 2.51
CA SER A 202 10.81 16.88 3.35
C SER A 202 10.97 16.52 4.84
N ARG A 203 10.66 17.47 5.73
CA ARG A 203 10.63 17.20 7.18
C ARG A 203 9.60 16.14 7.55
N ALA A 204 8.47 16.12 6.85
CA ALA A 204 7.40 15.15 7.08
C ALA A 204 7.88 13.71 6.80
N GLU A 205 8.63 13.50 5.72
CA GLU A 205 9.14 12.17 5.39
C GLU A 205 10.21 11.67 6.35
N ILE A 206 11.02 12.57 6.93
CA ILE A 206 11.98 12.19 7.98
C ILE A 206 11.23 11.71 9.23
N SER A 207 10.17 12.42 9.63
CA SER A 207 9.33 11.99 10.75
C SER A 207 8.62 10.66 10.45
N ASP A 208 8.10 10.48 9.24
CA ASP A 208 7.46 9.23 8.82
C ASP A 208 8.43 8.04 8.83
N ALA A 209 9.64 8.23 8.28
CA ALA A 209 10.68 7.19 8.30
C ALA A 209 11.09 6.81 9.73
N ALA A 210 11.09 7.77 10.67
CA ALA A 210 11.34 7.49 12.07
C ALA A 210 10.21 6.69 12.73
N LEU A 211 8.95 6.92 12.35
CA LEU A 211 7.81 6.10 12.81
C LEU A 211 7.86 4.67 12.26
N GLY A 212 8.41 4.49 11.06
CA GLY A 212 8.62 3.18 10.44
C GLY A 212 9.46 2.20 11.27
N GLU A 213 10.24 2.69 12.25
CA GLU A 213 10.99 1.84 13.20
C GLU A 213 10.09 0.90 14.02
N ARG A 214 8.78 1.20 14.11
CA ARG A 214 7.80 0.34 14.77
C ARG A 214 7.48 -0.95 14.00
N ALA A 215 7.87 -1.03 12.74
CA ALA A 215 7.65 -2.18 11.88
C ALA A 215 8.93 -3.01 11.72
N GLU A 216 8.79 -4.29 11.38
CA GLU A 216 9.94 -5.18 11.11
C GLU A 216 10.71 -4.76 9.85
N CYS A 217 10.03 -4.11 8.91
CA CYS A 217 10.60 -3.68 7.65
C CYS A 217 10.00 -2.34 7.22
N VAL A 218 10.82 -1.52 6.57
CA VAL A 218 10.38 -0.29 5.90
C VAL A 218 10.67 -0.43 4.41
N MET A 219 9.67 -0.21 3.56
CA MET A 219 9.79 -0.30 2.11
C MET A 219 9.90 1.09 1.48
N LEU A 220 10.90 1.26 0.61
CA LEU A 220 11.10 2.45 -0.22
C LEU A 220 10.61 2.22 -1.65
N ASN A 221 10.02 3.23 -2.25
CA ASN A 221 9.65 3.22 -3.67
C ASN A 221 10.83 3.59 -4.57
N LYS A 222 10.75 3.25 -5.86
CA LYS A 222 11.79 3.54 -6.85
C LYS A 222 12.01 5.05 -7.04
N GLY A 223 13.24 5.43 -7.34
CA GLY A 223 13.59 6.77 -7.81
C GLY A 223 15.08 6.89 -8.15
N PRO A 224 15.48 7.94 -8.90
CA PRO A 224 16.88 8.14 -9.29
C PRO A 224 17.83 8.28 -8.10
N HIS A 225 17.34 8.69 -6.93
CA HIS A 225 18.11 8.87 -5.69
C HIS A 225 17.84 7.76 -4.66
N ILE A 226 17.46 6.55 -5.10
CA ILE A 226 17.12 5.45 -4.19
C ILE A 226 18.29 5.04 -3.26
N GLY A 227 19.54 5.13 -3.73
CA GLY A 227 20.72 4.84 -2.90
C GLY A 227 20.87 5.83 -1.74
N ASP A 228 20.59 7.11 -1.99
CA ASP A 228 20.58 8.15 -0.95
C ASP A 228 19.45 7.90 0.04
N ALA A 229 18.25 7.55 -0.46
CA ALA A 229 17.10 7.22 0.37
C ALA A 229 17.36 6.02 1.31
N VAL A 230 18.00 4.95 0.81
CA VAL A 230 18.41 3.80 1.63
C VAL A 230 19.41 4.22 2.72
N THR A 231 20.40 5.04 2.37
CA THR A 231 21.42 5.51 3.32
C THR A 231 20.80 6.37 4.41
N VAL A 232 19.91 7.30 4.03
CA VAL A 232 19.19 8.16 4.98
C VAL A 232 18.26 7.33 5.87
N LEU A 233 17.48 6.40 5.31
CA LEU A 233 16.62 5.51 6.07
C LEU A 233 17.41 4.70 7.10
N HIS A 234 18.52 4.07 6.69
CA HIS A 234 19.39 3.32 7.59
C HIS A 234 19.91 4.21 8.73
N GLY A 235 20.33 5.44 8.43
CA GLY A 235 20.79 6.40 9.43
C GLY A 235 19.70 6.81 10.42
N ILE A 236 18.47 7.00 9.97
CA ILE A 236 17.31 7.30 10.81
C ILE A 236 17.00 6.12 11.73
N LEU A 237 16.78 4.94 11.15
CA LEU A 237 16.38 3.74 11.90
C LEU A 237 17.45 3.33 12.91
N SER A 238 18.73 3.37 12.55
CA SER A 238 19.84 3.03 13.46
C SER A 238 19.93 3.97 14.67
N ARG A 239 19.60 5.25 14.49
CA ARG A 239 19.54 6.22 15.59
C ARG A 239 18.28 5.99 16.44
N MET A 240 17.15 5.67 15.82
CA MET A 240 15.86 5.46 16.49
C MET A 240 15.79 4.16 17.30
N ALA A 241 16.43 3.08 16.83
CA ALA A 241 16.45 1.77 17.49
C ALA A 241 17.00 1.81 18.94
N GLY A 242 17.76 2.85 19.29
CA GLY A 242 18.22 3.07 20.66
C GLY A 242 17.21 3.75 21.59
N HIS A 243 16.13 4.32 21.04
CA HIS A 243 15.18 5.17 21.75
C HIS A 243 13.80 4.54 21.86
N HIS A 244 13.43 3.70 20.90
CA HIS A 244 12.17 2.98 20.87
C HIS A 244 12.40 1.48 20.68
N TYR A 245 11.45 0.69 21.17
CA TYR A 245 11.22 -0.67 20.73
C TYR A 245 9.72 -0.79 20.47
N LYS A 246 9.32 -0.89 19.21
CA LYS A 246 7.91 -0.83 18.82
C LYS A 246 7.27 0.45 19.40
N LYS A 247 6.18 0.33 20.16
CA LYS A 247 5.48 1.48 20.77
C LYS A 247 6.09 1.91 22.11
N ASN A 248 7.05 1.16 22.64
CA ASN A 248 7.63 1.42 23.95
C ASN A 248 8.83 2.36 23.84
N ALA A 249 8.75 3.50 24.52
CA ALA A 249 9.90 4.37 24.69
C ALA A 249 10.89 3.72 25.66
N LEU A 250 12.15 3.60 25.25
CA LEU A 250 13.23 3.07 26.08
C LEU A 250 13.86 4.14 26.98
N LEU A 251 13.45 5.41 26.82
CA LEU A 251 13.90 6.58 27.58
C LEU A 251 15.43 6.74 27.65
N ARG A 252 16.14 6.26 26.61
CA ARG A 252 17.60 6.36 26.52
C ARG A 252 18.03 7.81 26.40
N ARG A 253 19.09 8.17 27.14
CA ARG A 253 19.74 9.49 27.05
C ARG A 253 20.11 9.85 25.60
N LEU A 254 19.64 11.00 25.12
CA LEU A 254 19.96 11.55 23.80
C LEU A 254 21.45 11.93 23.71
N ARG A 255 22.09 11.61 22.57
CA ARG A 255 23.47 12.00 22.24
C ARG A 255 23.59 12.76 20.91
N SER A 256 22.47 13.30 20.42
CA SER A 256 22.32 13.87 19.07
C SER A 256 23.21 15.09 18.78
N TRP A 257 23.87 15.64 19.79
CA TRP A 257 24.72 16.85 19.73
C TRP A 257 26.14 16.62 20.29
N GLY A 258 26.59 15.36 20.42
CA GLY A 258 28.00 15.04 20.71
C GLY A 258 28.84 14.96 19.43
N PRO A 259 30.16 15.20 19.48
CA PRO A 259 31.04 15.02 18.32
C PRO A 259 30.94 13.57 17.81
N HIS A 260 30.80 13.41 16.49
CA HIS A 260 30.70 12.10 15.84
C HIS A 260 31.98 11.29 16.15
N PRO A 261 31.90 10.04 16.64
CA PRO A 261 33.08 9.24 16.98
C PRO A 261 33.92 8.81 15.75
N GLU A 262 33.57 9.26 14.55
CA GLU A 262 34.30 8.98 13.30
C GLU A 262 35.08 10.18 12.77
N SER A 263 35.12 11.33 13.46
CA SER A 263 35.98 12.47 13.04
C SER A 263 37.42 12.38 13.54
N THR A 264 37.87 11.21 13.97
CA THR A 264 39.26 10.95 14.38
C THR A 264 39.75 9.63 13.77
N ARG A 265 40.01 9.67 12.46
CA ARG A 265 41.11 8.98 11.78
C ARG A 265 41.25 9.50 10.35
#